data_AF-A0A382NBK4-F1
#
_entry.id   AF-A0A382NBK4-F1
#
_cell.length_a   1.000
_cell.length_b   1.000
_cell.length_c   1.000
_cell.angle_alpha   90.00
_cell.angle_beta   90.00
_cell.angle_gamma   90.00
#
_symmetry.space_group_name_H-M   'P 1'
#
loop_
_entity.id
_entity.type
_entity.pdbx_description
1 polymer ?
#
loop_
_entity_poly.entity_id
_entity_poly.type
_entity_poly.pdbx_seq_one_letter_code
_entity_poly.pdbx_strand_id
1 'polypeptide(L)'
;VVGLINNERNLLQVRQNRLRMLNEENSTNYVDPEVIAKEVIFAKRLFTEQNWPVIDISRRSIEETAASIINLLSQHQEKNIG
;
A
#
# COMPACT_ATOMS: atom_id res chain seq x y z
N VAL A 1 -4.39 3.38 -13.43
CA VAL A 1 -3.88 3.58 -12.05
C VAL A 1 -4.06 2.28 -11.29
N VAL A 2 -3.17 1.95 -10.35
CA VAL A 2 -3.25 0.74 -9.51
C VAL A 2 -3.08 1.15 -8.04
N GLY A 3 -3.99 0.73 -7.17
CA GLY A 3 -3.91 0.94 -5.72
C GLY A 3 -3.04 -0.13 -5.07
N LEU A 4 -2.15 0.27 -4.15
CA LEU A 4 -1.35 -0.65 -3.35
C LEU A 4 -1.80 -0.56 -1.90
N ILE A 5 -2.13 -1.70 -1.30
CA ILE A 5 -2.45 -1.79 0.13
C ILE A 5 -1.41 -2.62 0.86
N ASN A 6 -1.13 -2.24 2.09
CA ASN A 6 -0.33 -3.02 3.02
C ASN A 6 -1.11 -3.15 4.33
N ASN A 7 -0.83 -4.20 5.09
CA ASN A 7 -1.48 -4.41 6.38
C ASN A 7 -0.92 -3.44 7.44
N GLU A 8 -1.75 -3.19 8.45
CA GLU A 8 -1.46 -2.24 9.53
C GLU A 8 -0.20 -2.63 10.31
N ARG A 9 0.02 -3.92 10.56
CA ARG A 9 1.18 -4.42 11.31
C ARG A 9 2.50 -4.15 10.60
N ASN A 10 2.55 -4.38 9.30
CA ASN A 10 3.71 -4.11 8.47
C ASN A 10 3.98 -2.61 8.38
N LEU A 11 2.94 -1.80 8.21
CA LEU A 11 3.05 -0.34 8.23
C LEU A 11 3.63 0.13 9.56
N LEU A 12 3.09 -0.37 10.68
CA LEU A 12 3.61 -0.06 12.01
C LEU A 12 5.10 -0.40 12.14
N GLN A 13 5.49 -1.62 11.73
CA GLN A 13 6.88 -2.07 11.80
C GLN A 13 7.82 -1.21 10.93
N VAL A 14 7.42 -0.89 9.69
CA VAL A 14 8.21 -0.04 8.79
C VAL A 14 8.34 1.38 9.36
N ARG A 15 7.27 1.94 9.91
CA ARG A 15 7.26 3.26 10.54
C ARG A 15 8.14 3.31 11.79
N GLN A 16 8.04 2.31 12.66
CA GLN A 16 8.90 2.17 13.85
C GLN A 16 10.39 2.07 13.47
N ASN A 17 10.71 1.24 12.48
CA ASN A 17 12.09 1.12 11.99
C ASN A 17 12.61 2.47 11.47
N ARG A 18 11.79 3.20 10.71
CA ARG A 18 12.15 4.52 10.19
C ARG A 18 12.43 5.53 11.30
N LEU A 19 11.57 5.60 12.31
CA LEU A 19 11.77 6.49 13.46
C LEU A 19 13.06 6.17 14.22
N ARG A 20 13.34 4.89 14.45
CA ARG A 20 14.59 4.46 15.08
C ARG A 20 15.81 4.92 14.28
N MET A 21 15.75 4.90 12.94
CA MET A 21 16.85 5.38 12.11
C MET A 21 17.03 6.91 12.13
N LEU A 22 15.97 7.66 12.43
CA LEU A 22 15.98 9.13 12.43
C LEU A 22 16.38 9.73 13.79
N ASN A 23 16.62 8.93 14.83
CA ASN A 23 16.86 9.38 16.21
C ASN A 23 15.77 10.34 16.74
N GLU A 24 14.55 10.25 16.20
CA GLU A 24 13.42 11.07 16.64
C GLU A 24 12.56 10.28 17.63
N GLU A 25 12.54 10.72 18.89
CA GLU A 25 11.70 10.13 19.95
C GLU A 25 10.23 10.59 19.88
N ASN A 26 9.91 11.65 19.13
CA ASN A 26 8.59 12.27 19.12
C ASN A 26 7.80 11.91 17.86
N SER A 27 6.98 10.86 17.95
CA SER A 27 6.18 10.38 16.81
C SER A 27 4.97 9.54 17.23
N THR A 28 4.41 9.80 18.42
CA THR A 28 3.29 9.04 19.01
C THR A 28 2.14 8.80 18.03
N ASN A 29 1.78 9.80 17.20
CA ASN A 29 0.71 9.67 16.22
C ASN A 29 1.10 8.91 14.94
N TYR A 30 2.38 8.84 14.58
CA TYR A 30 2.85 8.19 13.34
C TYR A 30 2.86 6.66 13.47
N VAL A 31 3.06 6.15 14.69
CA VAL A 31 3.02 4.72 15.05
C VAL A 31 1.77 4.33 15.84
N ASP A 32 0.77 5.22 15.92
CA ASP A 32 -0.51 4.89 16.54
C ASP A 32 -1.25 3.87 15.65
N PRO A 33 -1.54 2.65 16.16
CA PRO A 33 -2.27 1.64 15.42
C PRO A 33 -3.66 2.10 14.95
N GLU A 34 -4.37 2.92 15.72
CA GLU A 34 -5.70 3.42 15.35
C GLU A 34 -5.62 4.40 14.17
N VAL A 35 -4.58 5.25 14.15
CA VAL A 35 -4.33 6.18 13.04
C VAL A 35 -3.99 5.39 11.78
N ILE A 36 -3.10 4.40 11.89
CA ILE A 36 -2.72 3.52 10.77
C ILE A 36 -3.94 2.74 10.24
N ALA A 37 -4.79 2.22 11.11
CA ALA A 37 -6.01 1.53 10.70
C ALA A 37 -6.96 2.45 9.91
N LYS A 38 -7.16 3.69 10.38
CA LYS A 38 -7.96 4.71 9.67
C LYS A 38 -7.40 5.04 8.29
N GLU A 39 -6.08 5.17 8.16
CA GLU A 39 -5.42 5.38 6.86
C GLU A 39 -5.65 4.21 5.90
N VAL A 40 -5.49 2.97 6.37
CA VAL A 40 -5.71 1.77 5.54
C VAL A 40 -7.16 1.68 5.08
N ILE A 41 -8.11 1.96 5.97
CA ILE A 41 -9.55 1.98 5.64
C ILE A 41 -9.84 3.08 4.61
N PHE A 42 -9.29 4.28 4.81
CA PHE A 42 -9.45 5.39 3.87
C PHE A 42 -8.91 5.03 2.48
N ALA A 43 -7.70 4.46 2.40
CA ALA A 43 -7.11 4.04 1.14
C ALA A 43 -7.96 2.99 0.41
N LYS A 44 -8.42 1.96 1.13
CA LYS A 44 -9.31 0.93 0.57
C LYS A 44 -10.59 1.54 -0.01
N ARG A 45 -11.22 2.44 0.76
CA ARG A 45 -12.44 3.13 0.32
C ARG A 45 -12.20 3.96 -0.94
N LEU A 46 -11.13 4.75 -0.95
CA LEU A 46 -10.74 5.56 -2.11
C LEU A 46 -10.55 4.69 -3.36
N PHE A 47 -9.83 3.57 -3.24
CA PHE A 47 -9.57 2.70 -4.38
C PHE A 47 -10.86 2.05 -4.93
N THR A 48 -11.78 1.68 -4.05
CA THR A 48 -13.10 1.18 -4.44
C THR A 48 -13.93 2.25 -5.13
N GLU A 49 -13.99 3.47 -4.58
CA GLU A 49 -14.74 4.59 -5.18
C GLU A 49 -14.22 4.97 -6.58
N GLN A 50 -12.91 4.83 -6.81
CA GLN A 50 -12.29 5.09 -8.11
C GLN A 50 -12.28 3.87 -9.05
N ASN A 51 -12.78 2.73 -8.59
CA ASN A 51 -12.77 1.45 -9.32
C ASN A 51 -11.36 1.05 -9.83
N TRP A 52 -10.32 1.35 -9.05
CA TRP A 52 -8.94 1.00 -9.41
C TRP A 52 -8.63 -0.44 -9.03
N PRO A 53 -7.87 -1.18 -9.85
CA PRO A 53 -7.29 -2.45 -9.43
C PRO A 53 -6.45 -2.28 -8.16
N VAL A 54 -6.63 -3.15 -7.18
CA VAL A 54 -5.90 -3.11 -5.91
C VAL A 54 -5.02 -4.33 -5.75
N ILE A 55 -3.76 -4.13 -5.36
CA ILE A 55 -2.82 -5.20 -5.03
C ILE A 55 -2.48 -5.09 -3.54
N ASP A 56 -2.62 -6.20 -2.82
CA ASP A 56 -2.09 -6.35 -1.47
C ASP A 56 -0.62 -6.79 -1.51
N ILE A 57 0.26 -5.92 -1.01
CA ILE A 57 1.71 -6.10 -1.01
C ILE A 57 2.25 -6.61 0.33
N SER A 58 1.37 -6.91 1.29
CA SER A 58 1.76 -7.26 2.67
C SER A 58 2.71 -8.45 2.82
N ARG A 59 2.72 -9.35 1.84
CA ARG A 59 3.55 -10.56 1.84
C ARG A 59 4.23 -10.79 0.49
N ARG A 60 4.34 -9.73 -0.31
CA ARG A 60 4.94 -9.79 -1.64
C ARG A 60 6.29 -9.13 -1.61
N SER A 61 7.23 -9.67 -2.38
CA SER A 61 8.47 -8.96 -2.66
C SER A 61 8.21 -7.76 -3.58
N ILE A 62 9.23 -6.91 -3.74
CA ILE A 62 9.17 -5.76 -4.66
C ILE A 62 9.01 -6.28 -6.09
N GLU A 63 9.74 -7.33 -6.46
CA GLU A 63 9.72 -7.97 -7.78
C GLU A 63 8.35 -8.58 -8.09
N GLU A 64 7.75 -9.31 -7.14
CA GLU A 64 6.40 -9.88 -7.31
C GLU A 64 5.34 -8.79 -7.47
N THR A 65 5.47 -7.70 -6.74
CA THR A 65 4.60 -6.53 -6.85
C THR A 65 4.74 -5.87 -8.21
N ALA A 66 5.97 -5.65 -8.69
CA ALA A 66 6.25 -5.08 -10.00
C ALA A 66 5.68 -5.95 -11.13
N ALA A 67 5.91 -7.28 -11.07
CA ALA A 67 5.35 -8.22 -12.05
C ALA A 67 3.82 -8.16 -12.09
N SER A 68 3.17 -8.05 -10.93
CA SER A 68 1.71 -7.92 -10.84
C SER A 68 1.20 -6.63 -11.50
N ILE A 69 1.90 -5.50 -11.30
CA ILE A 69 1.55 -4.22 -11.93
C ILE A 69 1.73 -4.27 -13.45
N ILE A 70 2.84 -4.86 -13.93
CA ILE A 70 3.12 -5.01 -15.36
C ILE A 70 2.04 -5.87 -16.03
N ASN A 71 1.65 -6.98 -15.39
CA ASN A 71 0.58 -7.84 -15.89
C ASN A 71 -0.76 -7.10 -16.02
N LEU A 72 -1.12 -6.27 -15.03
CA LEU A 72 -2.33 -5.43 -15.11
C LEU A 72 -2.25 -4.41 -16.24
N LEU A 73 -1.07 -3.82 -16.48
CA LEU A 73 -0.86 -2.90 -17.59
C LEU A 73 -1.03 -3.59 -18.95
N SER A 74 -0.45 -4.78 -19.13
CA SER A 74 -0.59 -5.57 -20.36
C SER A 74 -2.05 -5.90 -20.64
N GLN A 75 -2.78 -6.41 -19.64
CA GLN A 75 -4.21 -6.72 -19.77
C GLN A 75 -5.06 -5.48 -20.10
N HIS A 76 -4.70 -4.32 -19.53
CA HIS A 76 -5.38 -3.07 -19.84
C HIS A 76 -5.13 -2.63 -21.29
N GLN A 77 -3.90 -2.78 -21.78
CA GLN A 77 -3.55 -2.46 -23.17
C GLN A 77 -4.27 -3.37 -24.17
N GLU A 78 -4.30 -4.68 -23.92
CA GLU A 78 -5.00 -5.66 -24.76
C GLU A 78 -6.50 -5.33 -24.92
N LYS A 79 -7.17 -4.96 -23.83
CA LYS A 79 -8.58 -4.55 -23.84
C LYS A 79 -8.86 -3.26 -24.62
N ASN A 80 -7.86 -2.41 -24.82
CA ASN A 80 -8.00 -1.15 -25.55
C ASN A 80 -7.68 -1.30 -27.04
N ILE A 81 -7.11 -2.44 -27.46
CA ILE A 81 -6.71 -2.70 -28.86
C ILE A 81 -7.73 -3.60 -29.58
N GLY A 82 -8.57 -4.35 -28.84
CA GLY A 82 -9.70 -5.11 -29.37
C GLY A 82 -11.01 -4.33 -29.31
#